data_AF-A0A5C4JBC8-F1
#
_entry.id   AF-A0A5C4JBC8-F1
#
_cell.length_a   1.000
_cell.length_b   1.000
_cell.length_c   1.000
_cell.angle_alpha   90.00
_cell.angle_beta   90.00
_cell.angle_gamma   90.00
#
_symmetry.space_group_name_H-M   'P 1'
#
loop_
_entity.id
_entity.type
_entity.pdbx_description
1 polymer ?
#
loop_
_entity_poly.entity_id
_entity_poly.type
_entity_poly.pdbx_seq_one_letter_code
_entity_poly.pdbx_strand_id
1 'polypeptide(L)'
;MVDDTRARKAAMYEQFARVGKALANPARLELLDLLAQGERRVEELAQAAAMKISNTSAQLKALAAAGLVSSCRDGVRVYYRLADEQVAALVEQVQRLAAVRLADAERATEAYLGDVSALEPVDHDELARRLDGGEVVVLDVRPAAEYAAGHIPGAVHVEHGELTAQLAELTARLPESADIVAYCRGRYCVFAPDAVRALREHGRPARLLDGGIPAWRRAGLPIATGTRS
;
A
#
# COMPACT_ATOMS: atom_id res chain seq x y z
N MET A 1 -41.89 -24.85 -8.57
CA MET A 1 -41.53 -23.55 -7.95
C MET A 1 -40.35 -23.61 -6.97
N VAL A 2 -40.15 -24.70 -6.21
CA VAL A 2 -38.99 -24.81 -5.27
C VAL A 2 -37.64 -24.97 -6.02
N ASP A 3 -37.64 -25.64 -7.17
CA ASP A 3 -36.46 -25.92 -7.99
C ASP A 3 -35.80 -24.65 -8.58
N ASP A 4 -36.64 -23.72 -9.05
CA ASP A 4 -36.22 -22.42 -9.60
C ASP A 4 -35.61 -21.51 -8.51
N THR A 5 -36.12 -21.57 -7.28
CA THR A 5 -35.54 -20.80 -6.16
C THR A 5 -34.14 -21.32 -5.78
N ARG A 6 -33.94 -22.64 -5.78
CA ARG A 6 -32.62 -23.25 -5.49
C ARG A 6 -31.61 -22.95 -6.60
N ALA A 7 -32.02 -23.02 -7.87
CA ALA A 7 -31.17 -22.68 -9.00
C ALA A 7 -30.73 -21.21 -8.97
N ARG A 8 -31.66 -20.27 -8.72
CA ARG A 8 -31.35 -18.84 -8.53
C ARG A 8 -30.38 -18.61 -7.36
N LYS A 9 -30.58 -19.31 -6.23
CA LYS A 9 -29.65 -19.26 -5.09
C LYS A 9 -28.25 -19.74 -5.49
N ALA A 10 -28.14 -20.85 -6.22
CA ALA A 10 -26.85 -21.36 -6.67
C ALA A 10 -26.14 -20.36 -7.62
N ALA A 11 -26.87 -19.79 -8.58
CA ALA A 11 -26.34 -18.78 -9.48
C ALA A 11 -25.82 -17.53 -8.74
N MET A 12 -26.52 -17.10 -7.68
CA MET A 12 -26.07 -16.01 -6.80
C MET A 12 -24.74 -16.34 -6.11
N TYR A 13 -24.61 -17.53 -5.50
CA TYR A 13 -23.34 -17.93 -4.84
C TYR A 13 -22.20 -18.15 -5.83
N GLU A 14 -22.48 -18.55 -7.07
CA GLU A 14 -21.47 -18.64 -8.13
C GLU A 14 -20.87 -17.25 -8.43
N GLN A 15 -21.69 -16.20 -8.42
CA GLN A 15 -21.18 -14.82 -8.57
C GLN A 15 -20.29 -14.41 -7.39
N PHE A 16 -20.65 -14.80 -6.15
CA PHE A 16 -19.79 -14.53 -4.98
C PHE A 16 -18.47 -15.31 -5.05
N ALA A 17 -18.52 -16.58 -5.46
CA ALA A 17 -17.34 -17.44 -5.61
C ALA A 17 -16.37 -16.90 -6.68
N ARG A 18 -16.87 -16.21 -7.71
CA ARG A 18 -16.04 -15.58 -8.74
C ARG A 18 -15.04 -14.57 -8.15
N VAL A 19 -15.47 -13.77 -7.17
CA VAL A 19 -14.59 -12.84 -6.45
C VAL A 19 -13.53 -13.61 -5.67
N GLY A 20 -13.94 -14.62 -4.88
CA GLY A 20 -13.01 -15.47 -4.13
C GLY A 20 -11.98 -16.17 -5.01
N LYS A 21 -12.40 -16.70 -6.16
CA LYS A 21 -11.52 -17.33 -7.15
C LYS A 21 -10.52 -16.35 -7.75
N ALA A 22 -10.92 -15.10 -7.98
CA ALA A 22 -10.02 -14.05 -8.43
C ALA A 22 -8.98 -13.70 -7.35
N LEU A 23 -9.33 -13.70 -6.07
CA LEU A 23 -8.38 -13.44 -4.97
C LEU A 23 -7.46 -14.62 -4.66
N ALA A 24 -7.87 -15.86 -4.93
CA ALA A 24 -7.10 -17.07 -4.65
C ALA A 24 -5.91 -17.28 -5.62
N ASN A 25 -5.06 -16.25 -5.79
CA ASN A 25 -3.83 -16.31 -6.56
C ASN A 25 -2.83 -15.24 -6.06
N PRO A 26 -1.58 -15.62 -5.72
CA PRO A 26 -0.59 -14.70 -5.16
C PRO A 26 -0.30 -13.47 -6.03
N ALA A 27 -0.07 -13.68 -7.34
CA ALA A 27 0.23 -12.58 -8.25
C ALA A 27 -0.94 -11.59 -8.37
N ARG A 28 -2.19 -12.06 -8.30
CA ARG A 28 -3.35 -11.18 -8.30
C ARG A 28 -3.47 -10.37 -7.01
N LEU A 29 -3.17 -10.96 -5.86
CA LEU A 29 -3.13 -10.23 -4.59
C LEU A 29 -2.05 -9.14 -4.60
N GLU A 30 -0.86 -9.45 -5.11
CA GLU A 30 0.23 -8.47 -5.25
C GLU A 30 -0.14 -7.33 -6.21
N LEU A 31 -0.76 -7.62 -7.35
CA LEU A 31 -1.24 -6.58 -8.26
C LEU A 31 -2.34 -5.70 -7.64
N LEU A 32 -3.26 -6.28 -6.87
CA LEU A 32 -4.28 -5.50 -6.17
C LEU A 32 -3.66 -4.62 -5.09
N ASP A 33 -2.65 -5.11 -4.36
CA ASP A 33 -1.90 -4.33 -3.36
C ASP A 33 -1.17 -3.14 -4.02
N LEU A 34 -0.54 -3.35 -5.18
CA LEU A 34 0.09 -2.29 -5.97
C LEU A 34 -0.92 -1.25 -6.49
N LEU A 35 -2.10 -1.70 -6.91
CA LEU A 35 -3.18 -0.83 -7.41
C LEU A 35 -3.91 -0.09 -6.30
N ALA A 36 -3.90 -0.60 -5.06
CA ALA A 36 -4.43 0.12 -3.89
C ALA A 36 -3.68 1.43 -3.60
N GLN A 37 -2.47 1.59 -4.15
CA GLN A 37 -1.63 2.75 -3.97
C GLN A 37 -1.87 3.84 -5.03
N GLY A 38 -2.52 3.49 -6.14
CA GLY A 38 -2.79 4.39 -7.24
C GLY A 38 -2.95 3.67 -8.57
N GLU A 39 -3.45 4.42 -9.55
CA GLU A 39 -3.56 3.95 -10.93
C GLU A 39 -2.17 3.75 -11.56
N ARG A 40 -1.97 2.64 -12.29
CA ARG A 40 -0.68 2.24 -12.88
C ARG A 40 -0.85 1.62 -14.27
N ARG A 41 0.17 1.73 -15.09
CA ARG A 41 0.27 1.04 -16.39
C ARG A 41 0.67 -0.41 -16.20
N VAL A 42 0.41 -1.24 -17.21
CA VAL A 42 0.75 -2.67 -17.16
C VAL A 42 2.25 -2.91 -17.05
N GLU A 43 3.07 -2.07 -17.66
CA GLU A 43 4.53 -2.15 -17.60
C GLU A 43 5.05 -1.84 -16.19
N GLU A 44 4.47 -0.84 -15.53
CA GLU A 44 4.83 -0.45 -14.16
C GLU A 44 4.46 -1.55 -13.17
N LEU A 45 3.28 -2.15 -13.33
CA LEU A 45 2.83 -3.29 -12.53
C LEU A 45 3.71 -4.52 -12.75
N ALA A 46 4.06 -4.81 -14.00
CA ALA A 46 4.92 -5.93 -14.36
C ALA A 46 6.32 -5.77 -13.74
N GLN A 47 6.88 -4.56 -13.80
CA GLN A 47 8.17 -4.25 -13.18
C GLN A 47 8.10 -4.36 -11.66
N ALA A 48 7.10 -3.76 -11.02
CA ALA A 48 6.97 -3.74 -9.57
C ALA A 48 6.75 -5.14 -8.97
N ALA A 49 5.97 -5.99 -9.64
CA ALA A 49 5.74 -7.37 -9.21
C ALA A 49 6.76 -8.39 -9.78
N ALA A 50 7.83 -7.91 -10.43
CA ALA A 50 8.85 -8.75 -11.08
C ALA A 50 8.26 -9.84 -12.02
N MET A 51 7.20 -9.50 -12.76
CA MET A 51 6.47 -10.39 -13.66
C MET A 51 6.68 -10.02 -15.13
N LYS A 52 6.52 -10.99 -16.03
CA LYS A 52 6.40 -10.70 -17.47
C LYS A 52 5.13 -9.89 -17.75
N ILE A 53 5.21 -8.94 -18.68
CA ILE A 53 4.06 -8.12 -19.12
C ILE A 53 2.88 -9.00 -19.59
N SER A 54 3.15 -10.10 -20.29
CA SER A 54 2.09 -11.01 -20.76
C SER A 54 1.35 -11.71 -19.62
N ASN A 55 2.07 -12.16 -18.58
CA ASN A 55 1.45 -12.74 -17.38
C ASN A 55 0.66 -11.67 -16.62
N THR A 56 1.25 -10.50 -16.40
CA THR A 56 0.61 -9.35 -15.74
C THR A 56 -0.70 -8.98 -16.44
N SER A 57 -0.68 -8.87 -17.76
CA SER A 57 -1.88 -8.60 -18.58
C SER A 57 -2.95 -9.67 -18.41
N ALA A 58 -2.56 -10.95 -18.34
CA ALA A 58 -3.50 -12.05 -18.13
C ALA A 58 -4.14 -11.99 -16.74
N GLN A 59 -3.37 -11.68 -15.70
CA GLN A 59 -3.89 -11.51 -14.34
C GLN A 59 -4.84 -10.32 -14.23
N LEU A 60 -4.50 -9.17 -14.83
CA LEU A 60 -5.35 -7.99 -14.86
C LEU A 60 -6.67 -8.25 -15.60
N LYS A 61 -6.64 -9.00 -16.71
CA LYS A 61 -7.88 -9.43 -17.39
C LYS A 61 -8.76 -10.31 -16.50
N ALA A 62 -8.17 -11.24 -15.74
CA ALA A 62 -8.91 -12.08 -14.80
C ALA A 62 -9.53 -11.26 -13.66
N LEU A 63 -8.79 -10.28 -13.13
CA LEU A 63 -9.30 -9.33 -12.13
C LEU A 63 -10.43 -8.46 -12.68
N ALA A 64 -10.27 -7.92 -13.90
CA ALA A 64 -11.28 -7.11 -14.56
C ALA A 64 -12.55 -7.92 -14.86
N ALA A 65 -12.39 -9.18 -15.28
CA ALA A 65 -13.50 -10.09 -15.47
C ALA A 65 -14.24 -10.37 -14.15
N ALA A 66 -13.58 -10.30 -12.98
CA ALA A 66 -14.21 -10.42 -11.68
C ALA A 66 -14.72 -9.07 -11.10
N GLY A 67 -14.58 -7.97 -11.85
CA GLY A 67 -15.01 -6.63 -11.41
C GLY A 67 -14.11 -6.00 -10.34
N LEU A 68 -12.90 -6.53 -10.11
CA LEU A 68 -12.01 -6.04 -9.04
C LEU A 68 -11.12 -4.88 -9.49
N VAL A 69 -10.89 -4.74 -10.80
CA VAL A 69 -10.13 -3.62 -11.38
C VAL A 69 -10.90 -3.03 -12.55
N SER A 70 -10.67 -1.75 -12.79
CA SER A 70 -11.11 -1.05 -13.99
C SER A 70 -9.90 -0.58 -14.79
N SER A 71 -10.09 -0.32 -16.07
CA SER A 71 -9.06 0.29 -16.91
C SER A 71 -9.59 1.49 -17.67
N CYS A 72 -8.73 2.48 -17.84
CA CYS A 72 -8.97 3.64 -18.67
C CYS A 72 -7.88 3.74 -19.75
N ARG A 73 -8.20 4.39 -20.86
CA ARG A 73 -7.23 4.68 -21.93
C ARG A 73 -6.95 6.16 -21.93
N ASP A 74 -5.67 6.50 -21.91
CA ASP A 74 -5.18 7.84 -22.18
C ASP A 74 -4.23 7.78 -23.38
N GLY A 75 -4.74 8.19 -24.54
CA GLY A 75 -4.10 7.97 -25.84
C GLY A 75 -3.86 6.49 -26.12
N VAL A 76 -2.59 6.13 -26.30
CA VAL A 76 -2.15 4.73 -26.54
C VAL A 76 -1.91 3.94 -25.25
N ARG A 77 -1.93 4.60 -24.10
CA ARG A 77 -1.59 4.01 -22.81
C ARG A 77 -2.85 3.46 -22.15
N VAL A 78 -2.73 2.28 -21.54
CA VAL A 78 -3.79 1.67 -20.73
C VAL A 78 -3.37 1.73 -19.29
N TYR A 79 -4.22 2.34 -18.47
CA TYR A 79 -4.03 2.45 -17.04
C TYR A 79 -5.04 1.55 -16.33
N TYR A 80 -4.63 0.93 -15.23
CA TYR A 80 -5.45 0.11 -14.37
C TYR A 80 -5.54 0.72 -12.98
N ARG A 81 -6.72 0.62 -12.38
CA ARG A 81 -6.99 1.02 -10.99
C ARG A 81 -7.91 -0.01 -10.34
N LEU A 82 -7.94 -0.04 -9.01
CA LEU A 82 -9.00 -0.78 -8.31
C LEU A 82 -10.38 -0.28 -8.76
N ALA A 83 -11.37 -1.17 -8.77
CA ALA A 83 -12.72 -0.78 -9.17
C ALA A 83 -13.30 0.30 -8.23
N ASP A 84 -13.08 0.12 -6.92
CA ASP A 84 -13.47 1.06 -5.87
C ASP A 84 -12.73 0.75 -4.54
N GLU A 85 -13.05 1.50 -3.49
CA GLU A 85 -12.51 1.32 -2.14
C GLU A 85 -12.96 0.02 -1.44
N GLN A 86 -14.07 -0.59 -1.86
CA GLN A 86 -14.51 -1.87 -1.28
C GLN A 86 -13.55 -3.00 -1.68
N VAL A 87 -13.00 -2.94 -2.90
CA VAL A 87 -11.95 -3.87 -3.33
C VAL A 87 -10.70 -3.70 -2.46
N ALA A 88 -10.27 -2.46 -2.21
CA ALA A 88 -9.12 -2.18 -1.35
C ALA A 88 -9.33 -2.73 0.08
N ALA A 89 -10.50 -2.49 0.66
CA ALA A 89 -10.87 -2.99 1.98
C ALA A 89 -10.89 -4.53 2.03
N LEU A 90 -11.41 -5.19 0.99
CA LEU A 90 -11.44 -6.65 0.91
C LEU A 90 -10.04 -7.26 0.91
N VAL A 91 -9.12 -6.73 0.10
CA VAL A 91 -7.73 -7.22 0.04
C VAL A 91 -7.06 -7.10 1.41
N GLU A 92 -7.24 -5.95 2.06
CA GLU A 92 -6.70 -5.71 3.40
C GLU A 92 -7.32 -6.65 4.46
N GLN A 93 -8.62 -6.96 4.37
CA GLN A 93 -9.25 -7.94 5.26
C GLN A 93 -8.72 -9.36 5.04
N VAL A 94 -8.47 -9.77 3.79
CA VAL A 94 -7.85 -11.06 3.48
C VAL A 94 -6.45 -11.14 4.09
N GLN A 95 -5.64 -10.11 3.90
CA GLN A 95 -4.30 -10.00 4.46
C GLN A 95 -4.29 -10.07 6.00
N ARG A 96 -5.14 -9.27 6.67
CA ARG A 96 -5.30 -9.30 8.13
C ARG A 96 -5.72 -10.67 8.64
N LEU A 97 -6.73 -11.27 8.00
CA LEU A 97 -7.24 -12.58 8.41
C LEU A 97 -6.17 -13.66 8.23
N ALA A 98 -5.40 -13.61 7.14
CA ALA A 98 -4.28 -14.51 6.92
C ALA A 98 -3.22 -14.38 8.02
N ALA A 99 -2.83 -13.15 8.38
CA ALA A 99 -1.86 -12.90 9.45
C ALA A 99 -2.33 -13.45 10.81
N VAL A 100 -3.62 -13.31 11.13
CA VAL A 100 -4.18 -13.78 12.42
C VAL A 100 -4.44 -15.29 12.45
N ARG A 101 -4.79 -15.90 11.32
CA ARG A 101 -5.26 -17.30 11.28
C ARG A 101 -4.23 -18.30 10.80
N LEU A 102 -3.23 -17.86 10.04
CA LEU A 102 -2.25 -18.74 9.40
C LEU A 102 -0.86 -18.40 9.94
N ALA A 103 -0.33 -19.25 10.80
CA ALA A 103 1.01 -19.08 11.36
C ALA A 103 2.10 -19.04 10.27
N ASP A 104 1.89 -19.73 9.13
CA ASP A 104 2.79 -19.63 7.97
C ASP A 104 2.77 -18.23 7.33
N ALA A 105 1.61 -17.56 7.28
CA ALA A 105 1.51 -16.22 6.72
C ALA A 105 2.16 -15.19 7.65
N GLU A 106 1.97 -15.33 8.95
CA GLU A 106 2.66 -14.52 9.97
C GLU A 106 4.19 -14.66 9.84
N ARG A 107 4.70 -15.90 9.85
CA ARG A 107 6.14 -16.17 9.66
C ARG A 107 6.69 -15.65 8.35
N ALA A 108 5.97 -15.83 7.24
CA ALA A 108 6.41 -15.33 5.94
C ALA A 108 6.43 -13.79 5.92
N THR A 109 5.47 -13.14 6.58
CA THR A 109 5.42 -11.69 6.72
C THR A 109 6.59 -11.17 7.56
N GLU A 110 6.86 -11.80 8.71
CA GLU A 110 7.99 -11.44 9.57
C GLU A 110 9.33 -11.69 8.86
N ALA A 111 9.49 -12.79 8.13
CA ALA A 111 10.70 -13.06 7.34
C ALA A 111 10.93 -12.00 6.25
N TYR A 112 9.86 -11.39 5.72
CA TYR A 112 9.94 -10.38 4.69
C TYR A 112 10.12 -8.96 5.24
N LEU A 113 9.34 -8.58 6.26
CA LEU A 113 9.29 -7.22 6.80
C LEU A 113 10.16 -7.03 8.04
N GLY A 114 10.62 -8.11 8.67
CA GLY A 114 11.17 -8.13 10.03
C GLY A 114 10.12 -7.93 11.12
N ASP A 115 10.57 -7.78 12.37
CA ASP A 115 9.69 -7.38 13.47
C ASP A 115 9.27 -5.91 13.29
N VAL A 116 8.06 -5.72 12.78
CA VAL A 116 7.43 -4.41 12.61
C VAL A 116 6.67 -3.95 13.86
N SER A 117 6.39 -4.86 14.81
CA SER A 117 5.70 -4.52 16.05
C SER A 117 6.60 -3.69 16.98
N ALA A 118 7.91 -3.97 16.95
CA ALA A 118 8.93 -3.18 17.63
C ALA A 118 9.11 -1.76 17.04
N LEU A 119 8.52 -1.45 15.88
CA LEU A 119 8.64 -0.15 15.21
C LEU A 119 7.57 0.87 15.62
N GLU A 120 6.82 0.56 16.69
CA GLU A 120 5.83 1.45 17.32
C GLU A 120 4.85 2.08 16.31
N PRO A 121 3.97 1.26 15.71
CA PRO A 121 3.03 1.75 14.70
C PRO A 121 2.14 2.87 15.25
N VAL A 122 2.01 3.93 14.46
CA VAL A 122 1.18 5.11 14.74
C VAL A 122 -0.05 5.06 13.85
N ASP A 123 -1.23 5.23 14.44
CA ASP A 123 -2.48 5.30 13.70
C ASP A 123 -2.60 6.64 12.93
N HIS A 124 -3.32 6.63 11.81
CA HIS A 124 -3.52 7.79 10.95
C HIS A 124 -4.24 8.96 11.62
N ASP A 125 -5.22 8.70 12.51
CA ASP A 125 -5.91 9.76 13.27
C ASP A 125 -4.96 10.41 14.28
N GLU A 126 -4.09 9.61 14.89
CA GLU A 126 -3.06 10.10 15.81
C GLU A 126 -2.00 10.92 15.07
N LEU A 127 -1.55 10.45 13.90
CA LEU A 127 -0.60 11.20 13.08
C LEU A 127 -1.20 12.53 12.61
N ALA A 128 -2.47 12.54 12.18
CA ALA A 128 -3.15 13.75 11.71
C ALA A 128 -3.21 14.83 12.80
N ARG A 129 -3.62 14.46 14.03
CA ARG A 129 -3.65 15.41 15.17
C ARG A 129 -2.30 16.06 15.45
N ARG A 130 -1.23 15.27 15.34
CA ARG A 130 0.13 15.72 15.67
C ARG A 130 0.79 16.51 14.55
N LEU A 131 0.43 16.21 13.31
CA LEU A 131 0.84 16.98 12.14
C LEU A 131 0.31 18.41 12.21
N ASP A 132 -0.96 18.58 12.60
CA ASP A 132 -1.58 19.91 12.79
C ASP A 132 -0.90 20.72 13.91
N GLY A 133 -0.38 20.04 14.93
CA GLY A 133 0.38 20.66 16.03
C GLY A 133 1.84 21.01 15.68
N GLY A 134 2.36 20.56 14.53
CA GLY A 134 3.78 20.72 14.16
C GLY A 134 4.74 19.89 15.01
N GLU A 135 4.24 18.83 15.66
CA GLU A 135 4.99 18.02 16.63
C GLU A 135 5.70 16.80 16.01
N VAL A 136 5.49 16.58 14.70
CA VAL A 136 5.94 15.38 14.00
C VAL A 136 6.51 15.72 12.63
N VAL A 137 7.57 15.02 12.25
CA VAL A 137 8.12 15.05 10.90
C VAL A 137 7.64 13.80 10.17
N VAL A 138 6.92 13.98 9.06
CA VAL A 138 6.44 12.85 8.26
C VAL A 138 7.41 12.59 7.13
N LEU A 139 7.86 11.34 6.98
CA LEU A 139 8.81 10.92 5.95
C LEU A 139 8.14 9.95 4.97
N ASP A 140 8.06 10.34 3.70
CA ASP A 140 7.62 9.47 2.60
C ASP A 140 8.86 8.84 1.93
N VAL A 141 8.92 7.50 1.93
CA VAL A 141 10.04 6.75 1.35
C VAL A 141 9.74 6.05 0.03
N ARG A 142 8.62 6.41 -0.61
CA ARG A 142 8.22 5.87 -1.91
C ARG A 142 9.02 6.54 -3.06
N PRO A 143 8.99 5.99 -4.28
CA PRO A 143 9.55 6.66 -5.46
C PRO A 143 8.90 8.03 -5.72
N ALA A 144 9.64 8.98 -6.30
CA ALA A 144 9.19 10.37 -6.52
C ALA A 144 7.89 10.47 -7.31
N ALA A 145 7.67 9.59 -8.29
CA ALA A 145 6.43 9.56 -9.07
C ALA A 145 5.20 9.27 -8.18
N GLU A 146 5.34 8.41 -7.16
CA GLU A 146 4.26 8.06 -6.24
C GLU A 146 4.01 9.17 -5.21
N TYR A 147 5.07 9.85 -4.76
CA TYR A 147 4.97 11.03 -3.92
C TYR A 147 4.24 12.16 -4.67
N ALA A 148 4.70 12.49 -5.88
CA ALA A 148 4.12 13.56 -6.70
C ALA A 148 2.65 13.31 -7.07
N ALA A 149 2.25 12.04 -7.27
CA ALA A 149 0.86 11.68 -7.56
C ALA A 149 -0.07 11.85 -6.35
N GLY A 150 0.46 11.84 -5.12
CA GLY A 150 -0.32 12.04 -3.91
C GLY A 150 0.41 11.58 -2.65
N HIS A 151 0.63 12.50 -1.70
CA HIS A 151 1.35 12.28 -0.44
C HIS A 151 0.65 12.97 0.74
N ILE A 152 1.07 12.63 1.96
CA ILE A 152 0.61 13.30 3.19
C ILE A 152 1.10 14.75 3.16
N PRO A 153 0.22 15.76 3.32
CA PRO A 153 0.63 17.17 3.29
C PRO A 153 1.79 17.47 4.25
N GLY A 154 2.78 18.19 3.75
CA GLY A 154 3.96 18.56 4.56
C GLY A 154 5.01 17.45 4.73
N ALA A 155 4.76 16.23 4.23
CA ALA A 155 5.74 15.15 4.29
C ALA A 155 7.05 15.50 3.54
N VAL A 156 8.17 15.19 4.17
CA VAL A 156 9.50 15.19 3.57
C VAL A 156 9.63 13.93 2.72
N HIS A 157 10.10 14.08 1.49
CA HIS A 157 10.31 12.95 0.57
C HIS A 157 11.79 12.57 0.52
N VAL A 158 12.07 11.28 0.71
CA VAL A 158 13.40 10.70 0.48
C VAL A 158 13.20 9.29 -0.07
N GLU A 159 13.58 9.04 -1.31
CA GLU A 159 13.41 7.70 -1.89
C GLU A 159 14.19 6.65 -1.10
N HIS A 160 13.56 5.49 -0.84
CA HIS A 160 14.18 4.42 -0.06
C HIS A 160 15.59 4.03 -0.52
N GLY A 161 15.84 3.97 -1.85
CA GLY A 161 17.15 3.66 -2.41
C GLY A 161 18.22 4.72 -2.16
N GLU A 162 17.82 5.95 -1.86
CA GLU A 162 18.70 7.09 -1.57
C GLU A 162 18.81 7.38 -0.08
N LEU A 163 17.96 6.76 0.75
CA LEU A 163 17.81 7.07 2.16
C LEU A 163 19.15 7.00 2.89
N THR A 164 19.92 5.93 2.73
CA THR A 164 21.23 5.78 3.40
C THR A 164 22.20 6.90 3.02
N ALA A 165 22.21 7.32 1.75
CA ALA A 165 23.10 8.37 1.28
C ALA A 165 22.66 9.76 1.76
N GLN A 166 21.34 9.99 1.86
CA GLN A 166 20.76 11.26 2.27
C GLN A 166 20.51 11.36 3.78
N LEU A 167 20.71 10.28 4.54
CA LEU A 167 20.32 10.21 5.96
C LEU A 167 21.04 11.28 6.78
N ALA A 168 22.34 11.49 6.56
CA ALA A 168 23.11 12.52 7.25
C ALA A 168 22.59 13.94 6.98
N GLU A 169 22.25 14.24 5.72
CA GLU A 169 21.70 15.55 5.34
C GLU A 169 20.28 15.75 5.88
N LEU A 170 19.42 14.73 5.73
CA LEU A 170 18.05 14.72 6.24
C LEU A 170 18.06 14.97 7.74
N THR A 171 18.89 14.23 8.48
CA THR A 171 18.96 14.33 9.94
C THR A 171 19.57 15.66 10.40
N ALA A 172 20.57 16.20 9.69
CA ALA A 172 21.13 17.52 10.00
C ALA A 172 20.13 18.67 9.88
N ARG A 173 19.09 18.52 9.05
CA ARG A 173 18.02 19.53 8.86
C ARG A 173 16.89 19.43 9.89
N LEU A 174 16.85 18.36 10.67
CA LEU A 174 15.76 18.06 11.60
C LEU A 174 16.26 18.14 13.06
N PRO A 175 15.48 18.72 13.99
CA PRO A 175 15.82 18.71 15.41
C PRO A 175 16.17 17.30 15.91
N GLU A 176 17.17 17.16 16.79
CA GLU A 176 17.57 15.83 17.30
C GLU A 176 16.41 15.08 17.98
N SER A 177 15.53 15.81 18.66
CA SER A 177 14.32 15.30 19.30
C SER A 177 13.09 15.24 18.39
N ALA A 178 13.25 15.44 17.08
CA ALA A 178 12.14 15.36 16.15
C ALA A 178 11.55 13.94 16.17
N ASP A 179 10.24 13.83 16.43
CA ASP A 179 9.53 12.57 16.29
C ASP A 179 9.26 12.33 14.80
N ILE A 180 9.94 11.34 14.22
CA ILE A 180 9.83 11.03 12.79
C ILE A 180 8.83 9.90 12.62
N VAL A 181 7.83 10.10 11.76
CA VAL A 181 6.90 9.04 11.34
C VAL A 181 7.10 8.76 9.86
N ALA A 182 7.67 7.60 9.54
CA ALA A 182 7.90 7.17 8.17
C ALA A 182 6.71 6.36 7.63
N TYR A 183 6.41 6.53 6.34
CA TYR A 183 5.37 5.76 5.67
C TYR A 183 5.75 5.38 4.24
N CYS A 184 5.09 4.34 3.75
CA CYS A 184 5.20 3.86 2.37
C CYS A 184 3.79 3.50 1.86
N ARG A 185 3.68 2.40 1.13
CA ARG A 185 2.54 1.94 0.35
C ARG A 185 1.50 1.18 1.16
N GLY A 186 1.80 0.82 2.41
CA GLY A 186 0.92 0.04 3.26
C GLY A 186 1.68 -0.94 4.14
N ARG A 187 0.93 -1.81 4.81
CA ARG A 187 1.43 -2.75 5.83
C ARG A 187 2.47 -3.75 5.30
N TYR A 188 2.47 -4.02 3.99
CA TYR A 188 3.38 -4.98 3.36
C TYR A 188 4.50 -4.33 2.54
N CYS A 189 4.71 -3.01 2.67
CA CYS A 189 5.90 -2.37 2.11
C CYS A 189 7.07 -2.47 3.11
N VAL A 190 8.20 -2.99 2.63
CA VAL A 190 9.48 -3.09 3.36
C VAL A 190 10.17 -1.74 3.56
N PHE A 191 9.94 -0.77 2.66
CA PHE A 191 10.73 0.46 2.64
C PHE A 191 10.57 1.32 3.89
N ALA A 192 9.36 1.43 4.44
CA ALA A 192 9.12 2.24 5.64
C ALA A 192 9.69 1.57 6.91
N PRO A 193 9.49 0.24 7.15
CA PRO A 193 10.22 -0.48 8.19
C PRO A 193 11.74 -0.29 8.13
N ASP A 194 12.34 -0.44 6.95
CA ASP A 194 13.78 -0.26 6.78
C ASP A 194 14.23 1.18 7.04
N ALA A 195 13.42 2.15 6.63
CA ALA A 195 13.70 3.56 6.92
C ALA A 195 13.68 3.87 8.41
N VAL A 196 12.69 3.35 9.14
CA VAL A 196 12.61 3.50 10.60
C VAL A 196 13.83 2.87 11.27
N ARG A 197 14.25 1.67 10.84
CA ARG A 197 15.44 1.00 11.38
C ARG A 197 16.70 1.82 11.12
N ALA A 198 16.92 2.27 9.89
CA ALA A 198 18.07 3.08 9.52
C ALA A 198 18.13 4.39 10.35
N LEU A 199 16.99 5.06 10.54
CA LEU A 199 16.90 6.25 11.39
C LEU A 199 17.27 5.94 12.86
N ARG A 200 16.72 4.86 13.43
CA ARG A 200 17.00 4.44 14.81
C ARG A 200 18.47 4.05 15.02
N GLU A 201 19.07 3.36 14.06
CA GLU A 201 20.51 3.02 14.07
C GLU A 201 21.40 4.27 14.10
N HIS A 202 20.93 5.38 13.52
CA HIS A 202 21.60 6.68 13.57
C HIS A 202 21.17 7.54 14.76
N GLY A 203 20.56 6.93 15.79
CA GLY A 203 20.16 7.60 17.03
C GLY A 203 18.94 8.52 16.89
N ARG A 204 18.18 8.40 15.79
CA ARG A 204 16.99 9.23 15.54
C ARG A 204 15.71 8.49 15.95
N PRO A 205 14.89 9.05 16.85
CA PRO A 205 13.58 8.50 17.15
C PRO A 205 12.72 8.46 15.89
N ALA A 206 12.28 7.27 15.49
CA ALA A 206 11.44 7.08 14.33
C ALA A 206 10.40 5.98 14.58
N ARG A 207 9.23 6.13 13.96
CA ARG A 207 8.08 5.23 14.08
C ARG A 207 7.41 5.02 12.73
N LEU A 208 6.59 3.99 12.63
CA LEU A 208 5.93 3.60 11.39
C LEU A 208 4.48 4.11 11.35
N LEU A 209 4.03 4.71 10.23
CA LEU A 209 2.60 4.92 10.02
C LEU A 209 1.91 3.59 9.70
N ASP A 210 0.95 3.20 10.54
CA ASP A 210 0.18 1.98 10.31
C ASP A 210 -0.68 2.09 9.05
N GLY A 211 -0.65 1.05 8.21
CA GLY A 211 -1.42 1.01 6.97
C GLY A 211 -0.98 1.99 5.86
N GLY A 212 0.01 2.86 6.09
CA GLY A 212 0.62 3.74 5.10
C GLY A 212 -0.35 4.72 4.41
N ILE A 213 0.00 5.16 3.18
CA ILE A 213 -0.83 6.12 2.43
C ILE A 213 -2.25 5.61 2.09
N PRO A 214 -2.52 4.31 1.83
CA PRO A 214 -3.88 3.86 1.58
C PRO A 214 -4.79 4.01 2.79
N ALA A 215 -4.31 3.70 4.00
CA ALA A 215 -5.10 3.89 5.22
C ALA A 215 -5.43 5.37 5.45
N TRP A 216 -4.45 6.26 5.25
CA TRP A 216 -4.65 7.71 5.30
C TRP A 216 -5.73 8.20 4.32
N ARG A 217 -5.71 7.73 3.07
CA ARG A 217 -6.72 8.09 2.05
C ARG A 217 -8.11 7.60 2.42
N ARG A 218 -8.23 6.35 2.88
CA ARG A 218 -9.53 5.76 3.28
C ARG A 218 -10.16 6.47 4.47
N ALA A 219 -9.34 7.04 5.35
CA ALA A 219 -9.81 7.89 6.44
C ALA A 219 -10.37 9.25 5.98
N GLY A 220 -10.26 9.58 4.68
CA GLY A 220 -10.71 10.86 4.14
C GLY A 220 -9.78 12.01 4.52
N LEU A 221 -8.55 11.72 4.96
CA LEU A 221 -7.59 12.73 5.36
C LEU A 221 -6.99 13.45 4.13
N PRO A 222 -6.55 14.72 4.25
CA PRO A 222 -6.09 15.51 3.12
C PRO A 222 -4.87 14.90 2.41
N ILE A 223 -4.80 15.06 1.08
CA ILE A 223 -3.68 14.63 0.24
C ILE A 223 -3.13 15.83 -0.54
N ALA A 224 -1.82 15.98 -0.55
CA ALA A 224 -1.11 16.94 -1.39
C ALA A 224 -0.57 16.26 -2.66
N THR A 225 -0.37 17.03 -3.73
CA THR A 225 0.19 16.57 -5.01
C THR A 225 1.34 17.46 -5.46
N GLY A 226 2.15 16.96 -6.41
CA GLY A 226 3.37 17.63 -6.88
C GLY A 226 4.60 17.34 -6.01
N THR A 227 5.73 17.93 -6.39
CA THR A 227 6.97 17.89 -5.61
C THR A 227 7.06 19.17 -4.78
N ARG A 228 7.11 19.08 -3.45
CA ARG A 228 7.56 20.22 -2.64
C ARG A 228 9.05 20.42 -2.92
N SER A 229 9.40 21.58 -3.50
CA SER A 229 10.78 22.10 -3.49
C SER A 229 11.18 22.52 -2.09
#